data_AF-A0A1M7HEF7-F1
#
_entry.id   AF-A0A1M7HEF7-F1
#
_cell.length_a   1.000
_cell.length_b   1.000
_cell.length_c   1.000
_cell.angle_alpha   90.00
_cell.angle_beta   90.00
_cell.angle_gamma   90.00
#
_symmetry.space_group_name_H-M   'P 1'
#
loop_
_entity.id
_entity.type
_entity.pdbx_description
1 polymer ?
#
loop_
_entity_poly.entity_id
_entity_poly.type
_entity_poly.pdbx_seq_one_letter_code
_entity_poly.pdbx_strand_id
1 'polypeptide(L)'
;MKRVFFIIFVTLLLLMGICSGQGVGSSAIKLTLVRSGGDLAIKIDNISDSYVRINKTLSMDPLIGVIHFVIKEKGREKELQSTINAEPLNEDSYLDLHPSSFYGGHFDLKLVEQMYGVVSPCYSLQVYYLDQNAKEFRAFDQKVSSLPMKICARKIQKSGSN
;
A
#
# COMPACT_ATOMS: atom_id res chain seq x y z
N MET A 1 -22.52 -56.18 -24.15
CA MET A 1 -21.74 -54.97 -24.52
C MET A 1 -22.61 -53.71 -24.43
N LYS A 2 -23.01 -53.26 -23.22
CA LYS A 2 -23.90 -52.07 -23.05
C LYS A 2 -23.66 -51.25 -21.77
N ARG A 3 -22.62 -51.56 -20.96
CA ARG A 3 -22.39 -50.91 -19.66
C ARG A 3 -21.09 -50.11 -19.54
N VAL A 4 -20.23 -50.15 -20.56
CA VAL A 4 -18.90 -49.49 -20.51
C VAL A 4 -18.96 -48.03 -21.00
N PHE A 5 -19.97 -47.67 -21.81
CA PHE A 5 -20.08 -46.31 -22.38
C PHE A 5 -20.63 -45.27 -21.40
N PHE A 6 -21.34 -45.66 -20.34
CA PHE A 6 -22.00 -44.69 -19.46
C PHE A 6 -21.07 -44.10 -18.39
N ILE A 7 -19.99 -44.79 -18.02
CA ILE A 7 -19.08 -44.35 -16.96
C ILE A 7 -18.08 -43.30 -17.46
N ILE A 8 -17.69 -43.38 -18.74
CA ILE A 8 -16.71 -42.45 -19.35
C ILE A 8 -17.33 -41.06 -19.55
N PHE A 9 -18.64 -40.95 -19.81
CA PHE A 9 -19.29 -39.65 -20.05
C PHE A 9 -19.51 -38.85 -18.75
N VAL A 10 -19.71 -39.52 -17.61
CA VAL A 10 -19.93 -38.87 -16.30
C VAL A 10 -18.59 -38.46 -15.65
N THR A 11 -17.48 -39.13 -15.98
CA THR A 11 -16.16 -38.72 -15.49
C THR A 11 -15.50 -37.60 -16.31
N LEU A 12 -15.89 -37.41 -17.57
CA LEU A 12 -15.36 -36.33 -18.41
C LEU A 12 -15.96 -34.94 -18.09
N LEU A 13 -17.14 -34.88 -17.47
CA LEU A 13 -17.81 -33.63 -17.10
C LEU A 13 -17.37 -33.05 -15.74
N LEU A 14 -16.70 -33.82 -14.88
CA LEU A 14 -16.23 -33.34 -13.57
C LEU A 14 -14.78 -32.82 -13.57
N LEU A 15 -14.03 -33.04 -14.66
CA LEU A 15 -12.66 -32.52 -14.81
C LEU A 15 -12.59 -31.11 -15.43
N MET A 16 -13.70 -30.53 -15.87
CA MET A 16 -13.75 -29.15 -16.37
C MET A 16 -14.09 -28.09 -15.31
N GLY A 17 -14.26 -28.48 -14.04
CA GLY A 17 -14.68 -27.58 -12.97
C GLY A 17 -13.55 -26.90 -12.18
N ILE A 18 -12.28 -27.17 -12.47
CA ILE A 18 -11.15 -26.65 -11.68
C ILE A 18 -10.14 -25.92 -12.57
N CYS A 19 -10.65 -24.95 -13.32
CA CYS A 19 -9.86 -23.81 -13.77
C CYS A 19 -10.61 -22.53 -13.43
N SER A 20 -11.04 -22.42 -12.17
CA SER A 20 -10.95 -21.13 -11.50
C SER A 20 -9.47 -20.83 -11.38
N GLY A 21 -8.88 -20.36 -12.50
CA GLY A 21 -7.66 -19.60 -12.43
C GLY A 21 -7.92 -18.55 -11.38
N GLN A 22 -7.28 -18.72 -10.23
CA GLN A 22 -7.05 -17.63 -9.30
C GLN A 22 -6.21 -16.67 -10.13
N GLY A 23 -6.88 -15.81 -10.89
CA GLY A 23 -6.27 -14.62 -11.44
C GLY A 23 -5.59 -14.00 -10.25
N VAL A 24 -4.27 -13.88 -10.30
CA VAL A 24 -3.53 -13.03 -9.40
C VAL A 24 -4.29 -11.71 -9.46
N GLY A 25 -5.09 -11.43 -8.43
CA GLY A 25 -6.02 -10.32 -8.44
C GLY A 25 -5.17 -9.09 -8.65
N SER A 26 -5.14 -8.58 -9.87
CA SER A 26 -4.42 -7.37 -10.17
C SER A 26 -5.09 -6.31 -9.34
N SER A 27 -4.36 -5.76 -8.38
CA SER A 27 -4.90 -4.71 -7.53
C SER A 27 -5.39 -3.57 -8.42
N ALA A 28 -6.56 -3.01 -8.12
CA ALA A 28 -7.09 -1.89 -8.91
C ALA A 28 -6.23 -0.62 -8.79
N ILE A 29 -5.39 -0.55 -7.74
CA ILE A 29 -4.45 0.54 -7.54
C ILE A 29 -3.00 0.04 -7.43
N LYS A 30 -2.06 0.93 -7.74
CA LYS A 30 -0.63 0.75 -7.47
C LYS A 30 -0.13 1.84 -6.54
N LEU A 31 0.64 1.45 -5.53
CA LEU A 31 1.26 2.38 -4.59
C LEU A 31 2.75 2.56 -4.92
N THR A 32 3.16 3.81 -5.13
CA THR A 32 4.56 4.16 -5.41
C THR A 32 5.09 5.07 -4.30
N LEU A 33 6.27 4.74 -3.78
CA LEU A 33 7.00 5.56 -2.81
C LEU A 33 8.28 6.08 -3.46
N VAL A 34 8.46 7.40 -3.44
CA VAL A 34 9.64 8.08 -3.96
C VAL A 34 10.22 8.97 -2.88
N ARG A 35 11.54 9.09 -2.82
CA ARG A 35 12.22 10.07 -1.97
C ARG A 35 12.76 11.21 -2.82
N SER A 36 12.48 12.44 -2.40
CA SER A 36 13.08 13.65 -2.98
C SER A 36 13.66 14.49 -1.84
N GLY A 37 14.98 14.45 -1.67
CA GLY A 37 15.64 15.18 -0.59
C GLY A 37 15.20 14.73 0.81
N GLY A 38 14.57 15.66 1.54
CA GLY A 38 14.01 15.46 2.88
C GLY A 38 12.58 14.93 2.89
N ASP A 39 11.94 14.82 1.72
CA ASP A 39 10.53 14.47 1.59
C ASP A 39 10.35 13.06 1.00
N LEU A 40 9.25 12.44 1.40
CA LEU A 40 8.69 11.24 0.80
C LEU A 40 7.45 11.62 0.00
N ALA A 41 7.41 11.27 -1.27
CA ALA A 41 6.22 11.38 -2.10
C ALA A 41 5.57 10.00 -2.24
N ILE A 42 4.28 9.93 -1.93
CA ILE A 42 3.46 8.73 -2.11
C ILE A 42 2.45 8.98 -3.22
N LYS A 43 2.35 8.03 -4.15
CA LYS A 43 1.43 8.08 -5.28
C LYS A 43 0.57 6.83 -5.32
N ILE A 44 -0.74 7.03 -5.40
CA ILE A 44 -1.76 6.01 -5.61
C ILE A 44 -2.22 6.15 -7.06
N ASP A 45 -1.80 5.23 -7.91
CA ASP A 45 -2.22 5.15 -9.31
C ASP A 45 -3.46 4.27 -9.43
N ASN A 46 -4.50 4.72 -10.13
CA ASN A 46 -5.53 3.83 -10.62
C ASN A 46 -5.03 3.10 -11.87
N ILE A 47 -4.78 1.79 -11.73
CA ILE A 47 -4.30 0.91 -12.81
C ILE A 47 -5.39 0.01 -13.39
N SER A 48 -6.64 0.17 -12.95
CA SER A 48 -7.78 -0.51 -13.54
C SER A 48 -8.35 0.28 -14.74
N ASP A 49 -9.30 -0.34 -15.43
CA ASP A 49 -10.11 0.24 -16.51
C ASP A 49 -11.39 0.93 -15.99
N SER A 50 -11.56 1.02 -14.68
CA SER A 50 -12.77 1.53 -14.00
C SER A 50 -12.44 2.60 -12.97
N TYR A 51 -13.47 3.30 -12.49
CA TYR A 51 -13.29 4.24 -11.39
C TYR A 51 -12.93 3.51 -10.10
N VAL A 52 -12.00 4.07 -9.33
CA VAL A 52 -11.64 3.55 -8.01
C VAL A 52 -11.82 4.63 -6.97
N ARG A 53 -12.76 4.42 -6.05
CA ARG A 53 -12.98 5.30 -4.92
C ARG A 53 -11.93 5.06 -3.85
N ILE A 54 -11.20 6.08 -3.43
CA ILE A 54 -10.17 6.00 -2.38
C ILE A 54 -10.41 7.06 -1.31
N ASN A 55 -9.88 6.82 -0.11
CA ASN A 55 -9.80 7.84 0.93
C ASN A 55 -8.63 8.77 0.62
N LYS A 56 -8.91 10.08 0.57
CA LYS A 56 -7.96 11.13 0.21
C LYS A 56 -7.22 11.71 1.42
N THR A 57 -7.60 11.32 2.63
CA THR A 57 -6.95 11.69 3.89
C THR A 57 -5.66 10.88 4.04
N LEU A 58 -4.59 11.35 3.38
CA LEU A 58 -3.26 10.74 3.41
C LEU A 58 -2.57 11.01 4.77
N SER A 59 -3.09 10.38 5.82
CA SER A 59 -2.60 10.49 7.19
C SER A 59 -1.93 9.19 7.64
N MET A 60 -0.99 9.32 8.60
CA MET A 60 -0.36 8.20 9.31
C MET A 60 -1.08 7.81 10.60
N ASP A 61 -2.18 8.50 10.93
CA ASP A 61 -2.94 8.21 12.13
C ASP A 61 -3.48 6.76 12.11
N PRO A 62 -3.33 5.97 13.19
CA PRO A 62 -3.71 4.57 13.17
C PRO A 62 -5.23 4.32 13.14
N LEU A 63 -6.06 5.31 13.48
CA LEU A 63 -7.51 5.19 13.52
C LEU A 63 -8.16 5.52 12.19
N ILE A 64 -7.71 6.60 11.54
CA ILE A 64 -8.34 7.10 10.30
C ILE A 64 -7.40 7.21 9.11
N GLY A 65 -6.09 7.14 9.34
CA GLY A 65 -5.08 7.29 8.30
C GLY A 65 -5.01 6.05 7.44
N VAL A 66 -4.91 6.26 6.13
CA VAL A 66 -4.82 5.16 5.16
C VAL A 66 -3.39 4.84 4.75
N ILE A 67 -2.42 5.64 5.18
CA ILE A 67 -1.01 5.50 4.84
C ILE A 67 -0.25 4.97 6.05
N HIS A 68 0.33 3.78 5.90
CA HIS A 68 1.07 3.15 6.98
C HIS A 68 2.51 2.87 6.55
N PHE A 69 3.46 3.36 7.35
CA PHE A 69 4.87 3.07 7.13
C PHE A 69 5.29 1.79 7.85
N VAL A 70 6.07 0.98 7.15
CA VAL A 70 6.76 -0.21 7.66
C VAL A 70 8.25 0.11 7.63
N ILE A 71 8.81 0.38 8.80
CA ILE A 71 10.22 0.71 8.95
C ILE A 71 10.96 -0.48 9.54
N LYS A 72 11.99 -0.98 8.83
CA LYS A 72 12.83 -2.07 9.30
C LYS A 72 14.26 -1.60 9.56
N GLU A 73 14.66 -1.67 10.82
CA GLU A 73 15.99 -1.34 11.32
C GLU A 73 16.71 -2.63 11.72
N LYS A 74 17.85 -2.94 11.09
CA LYS A 74 18.60 -4.19 11.32
C LYS A 74 17.71 -5.45 11.21
N GLY A 75 16.75 -5.42 10.29
CA GLY A 75 15.80 -6.51 10.04
C GLY A 75 14.58 -6.55 10.98
N ARG A 76 14.51 -5.68 11.99
CA ARG A 76 13.38 -5.60 12.93
C ARG A 76 12.45 -4.46 12.56
N GLU A 77 11.16 -4.72 12.57
CA GLU A 77 10.14 -3.69 12.35
C GLU A 77 10.03 -2.76 13.56
N LYS A 78 9.85 -1.47 13.30
CA LYS A 78 9.67 -0.43 14.31
C LYS A 78 8.19 -0.17 14.48
N GLU A 79 7.77 -0.06 15.73
CA GLU A 79 6.40 0.33 16.08
C GLU A 79 6.23 1.85 16.01
N LEU A 80 5.02 2.28 15.66
CA LEU A 80 4.62 3.67 15.72
C LEU A 80 4.55 4.11 17.20
N GLN A 81 5.27 5.16 17.57
CA GLN A 81 5.40 5.63 18.96
C GLN A 81 4.49 6.80 19.31
N SER A 82 3.98 7.52 18.30
CA SER A 82 3.14 8.69 18.50
C SER A 82 2.05 8.78 17.44
N THR A 83 0.93 9.40 17.81
CA THR A 83 -0.21 9.66 16.93
C THR A 83 -0.45 11.15 16.81
N ILE A 84 -1.18 11.55 15.77
CA ILE A 84 -1.58 12.92 15.50
C ILE A 84 -3.09 12.96 15.57
N ASN A 85 -3.68 13.98 16.21
CA ASN A 85 -5.13 14.11 16.26
C ASN A 85 -5.72 14.14 14.85
N ALA A 86 -6.82 13.41 14.69
CA ALA A 86 -7.36 13.09 13.39
C ALA A 86 -8.87 13.37 13.39
N GLU A 87 -9.37 14.02 12.35
CA GLU A 87 -10.80 14.36 12.24
C GLU A 87 -11.63 13.15 11.80
N PRO A 88 -12.88 13.00 12.27
CA PRO A 88 -13.73 11.90 11.83
C PRO A 88 -13.90 11.88 10.30
N LEU A 89 -13.84 10.69 9.70
CA LEU A 89 -14.07 10.52 8.27
C LEU A 89 -15.54 10.79 7.91
N ASN A 90 -15.73 11.33 6.71
CA ASN A 90 -17.03 11.59 6.10
C ASN A 90 -16.93 11.34 4.58
N GLU A 91 -18.04 11.45 3.85
CA GLU A 91 -18.05 11.25 2.39
C GLU A 91 -17.07 12.18 1.65
N ASP A 92 -16.85 13.40 2.16
CA ASP A 92 -15.90 14.35 1.58
C ASP A 92 -14.44 13.90 1.75
N SER A 93 -14.17 12.95 2.65
CA SER A 93 -12.85 12.32 2.80
C SER A 93 -12.52 11.38 1.64
N TYR A 94 -13.48 11.09 0.75
CA TYR A 94 -13.31 10.16 -0.36
C TYR A 94 -13.31 10.88 -1.71
N LEU A 95 -12.62 10.30 -2.69
CA LEU A 95 -12.65 10.75 -4.07
C LEU A 95 -12.63 9.57 -5.02
N ASP A 96 -13.13 9.77 -6.25
CA ASP A 96 -13.09 8.77 -7.30
C ASP A 96 -11.90 9.06 -8.24
N LEU A 97 -10.99 8.10 -8.35
CA LEU A 97 -9.92 8.13 -9.33
C LEU A 97 -10.44 7.60 -10.66
N HIS A 98 -10.34 8.40 -11.71
CA HIS A 98 -10.54 7.95 -13.09
C HIS A 98 -9.45 6.93 -13.51
N PRO A 99 -9.71 6.07 -14.50
CA PRO A 99 -8.68 5.21 -15.07
C PRO A 99 -7.43 6.00 -15.47
N SER A 100 -6.25 5.47 -15.15
CA SER A 100 -4.94 6.11 -15.41
C SER A 100 -4.67 7.43 -14.69
N SER A 101 -5.57 7.87 -13.80
CA SER A 101 -5.33 9.02 -12.93
C SER A 101 -4.59 8.60 -11.66
N PHE A 102 -4.04 9.58 -10.94
CA PHE A 102 -3.37 9.35 -9.68
C PHE A 102 -3.74 10.40 -8.64
N TYR A 103 -3.56 10.03 -7.38
CA TYR A 103 -3.60 10.94 -6.24
C TYR A 103 -2.41 10.66 -5.34
N GLY A 104 -1.95 11.66 -4.59
CA GLY A 104 -0.74 11.52 -3.83
C GLY A 104 -0.49 12.68 -2.88
N GLY A 105 0.53 12.52 -2.04
CA GLY A 105 0.87 13.47 -1.00
C GLY A 105 2.35 13.36 -0.61
N HIS A 106 2.77 14.32 0.19
CA HIS A 106 4.14 14.42 0.69
C HIS A 106 4.17 14.24 2.20
N PHE A 107 5.22 13.56 2.67
CA PHE A 107 5.49 13.34 4.09
C PHE A 107 6.92 13.78 4.38
N ASP A 108 7.12 14.52 5.47
CA ASP A 108 8.44 14.87 5.96
C ASP A 108 9.13 13.61 6.50
N LEU A 109 10.30 13.26 5.94
CA LEU A 109 11.03 12.05 6.31
C LEU A 109 11.48 12.08 7.77
N LYS A 110 11.88 13.25 8.28
CA LYS A 110 12.33 13.37 9.67
C LYS A 110 11.18 13.17 10.64
N LEU A 111 9.99 13.69 10.31
CA LEU A 111 8.79 13.45 11.11
C LEU A 111 8.47 11.95 11.15
N VAL A 112 8.51 11.27 9.99
CA VAL A 112 8.31 9.82 9.93
C VAL A 112 9.37 9.08 10.77
N GLU A 113 10.66 9.43 10.65
CA GLU A 113 11.72 8.85 11.47
C GLU A 113 11.49 9.06 12.98
N GLN A 114 11.04 10.25 13.38
CA GLN A 114 10.71 10.59 14.77
C GLN A 114 9.52 9.79 15.30
N MET A 115 8.43 9.71 14.53
CA MET A 115 7.22 8.97 14.94
C MET A 115 7.47 7.47 15.14
N TYR A 116 8.47 6.90 14.46
CA TYR A 116 8.86 5.49 14.56
C TYR A 116 10.13 5.26 15.39
N GLY A 117 10.70 6.31 16.00
CA GLY A 117 11.90 6.23 16.83
C GLY A 117 13.11 5.59 16.11
N VAL A 118 13.35 5.99 14.85
CA VAL A 118 14.46 5.51 14.03
C VAL A 118 15.78 6.12 14.51
N VAL A 119 16.80 5.29 14.75
CA VAL A 119 18.10 5.75 15.27
C VAL A 119 19.26 5.35 14.37
N SER A 120 19.09 4.32 13.54
CA SER A 120 20.10 3.80 12.64
C SER A 120 20.32 4.73 11.45
N PRO A 121 21.58 4.95 11.04
CA PRO A 121 21.88 5.73 9.84
C PRO A 121 21.45 5.01 8.55
N CYS A 122 21.06 3.74 8.61
CA CYS A 122 20.51 2.99 7.49
C CYS A 122 19.34 2.09 7.92
N TYR A 123 18.25 2.13 7.17
CA TYR A 123 17.04 1.33 7.41
C TYR A 123 16.28 1.07 6.09
N SER A 124 15.30 0.18 6.11
CA SER A 124 14.37 -0.04 5.00
C SER A 124 13.02 0.60 5.33
N LEU A 125 12.44 1.24 4.34
CA LEU A 125 11.15 1.92 4.42
C LEU A 125 10.22 1.33 3.34
N GLN A 126 9.03 0.92 3.74
CA GLN A 126 7.95 0.54 2.83
C GLN A 126 6.70 1.29 3.28
N VAL A 127 5.80 1.55 2.36
CA VAL A 127 4.47 2.07 2.70
C VAL A 127 3.40 1.11 2.22
N TYR A 128 2.29 1.02 2.94
CA TYR A 128 1.07 0.41 2.43
C TYR A 128 -0.12 1.33 2.60
N TYR A 129 -1.05 1.21 1.65
CA TYR A 129 -2.40 1.77 1.70
C TYR A 129 -3.32 0.72 2.32
N LEU A 130 -4.09 1.11 3.32
CA LEU A 130 -5.19 0.32 3.87
C LEU A 130 -6.23 1.27 4.49
N ASP A 131 -7.44 1.27 3.95
CA ASP A 131 -8.55 2.01 4.55
C ASP A 131 -9.44 1.05 5.35
N GLN A 132 -9.40 1.18 6.67
CA GLN A 132 -10.19 0.36 7.59
C GLN A 132 -11.70 0.63 7.50
N ASN A 133 -12.08 1.81 7.00
CA ASN A 133 -13.47 2.26 6.89
C ASN A 133 -14.00 2.15 5.45
N ALA A 134 -13.20 1.63 4.50
CA ALA A 134 -13.52 1.60 3.08
C ALA A 134 -14.92 1.05 2.77
N LYS A 135 -15.34 0.00 3.47
CA LYS A 135 -16.64 -0.64 3.24
C LYS A 135 -17.82 0.28 3.54
N GLU A 136 -17.71 1.12 4.58
CA GLU A 136 -18.76 2.08 4.95
C GLU A 136 -19.00 3.09 3.83
N PHE A 137 -17.91 3.52 3.17
CA PHE A 137 -17.92 4.55 2.14
C PHE A 137 -17.87 3.98 0.71
N ARG A 138 -18.03 2.66 0.54
CA ARG A 138 -17.94 1.92 -0.74
C ARG A 138 -16.65 2.23 -1.51
N ALA A 139 -15.55 2.34 -0.78
CA ALA A 139 -14.22 2.63 -1.29
C ALA A 139 -13.36 1.36 -1.44
N PHE A 140 -12.17 1.54 -2.00
CA PHE A 140 -11.18 0.49 -2.19
C PHE A 140 -10.71 -0.09 -0.85
N ASP A 141 -10.98 -1.38 -0.62
CA ASP A 141 -10.88 -2.04 0.69
C ASP A 141 -9.72 -3.05 0.81
N GLN A 142 -8.83 -3.09 -0.19
CA GLN A 142 -7.69 -4.00 -0.19
C GLN A 142 -6.40 -3.33 0.28
N LYS A 143 -5.53 -4.10 0.93
CA LYS A 143 -4.19 -3.65 1.27
C LYS A 143 -3.29 -3.64 0.04
N VAL A 144 -2.62 -2.52 -0.24
CA VAL A 144 -1.63 -2.41 -1.32
C VAL A 144 -0.33 -1.87 -0.78
N SER A 145 0.79 -2.50 -1.12
CA SER A 145 2.10 -2.10 -0.60
C SER A 145 3.00 -1.58 -1.71
N SER A 146 3.83 -0.59 -1.41
CA SER A 146 4.93 -0.18 -2.28
C SER A 146 6.04 -1.23 -2.28
N LEU A 147 7.00 -1.08 -3.19
CA LEU A 147 8.29 -1.75 -3.04
C LEU A 147 9.05 -1.14 -1.85
N PRO A 148 9.87 -1.92 -1.12
CA PRO A 148 10.72 -1.40 -0.07
C PRO A 148 11.86 -0.55 -0.65
N MET A 149 12.18 0.55 0.02
CA MET A 149 13.28 1.46 -0.29
C MET A 149 14.30 1.47 0.85
N LYS A 150 15.59 1.39 0.52
CA LYS A 150 16.66 1.56 1.51
C LYS A 150 16.98 3.04 1.69
N ILE A 151 16.90 3.51 2.93
CA ILE A 151 17.29 4.85 3.34
C ILE A 151 18.62 4.76 4.06
N CYS A 152 19.59 5.57 3.65
CA CYS A 152 20.83 5.78 4.40
C CYS A 152 21.12 7.29 4.48
N ALA A 153 21.53 7.76 5.65
CA ALA A 153 22.07 9.10 5.82
C ALA A 153 23.29 9.26 4.92
N ARG A 154 23.35 10.35 4.14
CA ARG A 154 24.57 10.70 3.41
C ARG A 154 25.65 10.98 4.45
N LYS A 155 26.80 10.30 4.37
CA LYS A 155 27.98 10.67 5.15
C LYS A 155 28.27 12.13 4.83
N ILE A 156 28.21 13.01 5.83
CA ILE A 156 28.78 14.36 5.71
C ILE A 156 30.28 14.15 5.55
N GLN A 157 30.78 14.25 4.31
CA GLN A 157 32.21 14.44 4.12
C GLN A 157 32.52 15.81 4.72
N LYS A 158 33.08 15.83 5.94
CA LYS A 158 33.78 17.02 6.44
C LYS A 158 34.91 17.28 5.46
N SER A 159 34.70 18.20 4.53
CA SER A 159 35.77 18.85 3.79
C SER A 159 36.55 19.65 4.82
N GLY A 160 37.57 19.04 5.42
CA GLY A 160 38.59 19.76 6.15
C GLY A 160 39.36 20.62 5.16
N SER A 161 39.07 21.92 5.14
CA SER A 161 40.03 22.88 4.63
C SER A 161 40.95 23.24 5.79
N ASN A 162 42.22 22.86 5.65
CA ASN A 162 43.32 23.42 6.42
C ASN A 162 43.42 24.93 6.16
#